data_AF-A0A2V9XUL7-F1
#
_entry.id   AF-A0A2V9XUL7-F1
#
_cell.length_a   1.000
_cell.length_b   1.000
_cell.length_c   1.000
_cell.angle_alpha   90.00
_cell.angle_beta   90.00
_cell.angle_gamma   90.00
#
_symmetry.space_group_name_H-M   'P 1'
#
loop_
_entity.id
_entity.type
_entity.pdbx_description
1 polymer ?
#
loop_
_entity_poly.entity_id
_entity_poly.type
_entity_poly.pdbx_seq_one_letter_code
_entity_poly.pdbx_strand_id
1 'polypeptide(L)'
;MKKSAYIVVVFFFAVFALAAGMQQHAPMAAQCQADAALWYGDSERRIEYINAEAAHMKYGTPNKTEPNKLSFDEVQARIDEMKDCMDVDPKSLLRYSETLNFYAGIERNRVFSFMTRHDLWSQFHSEDAQGKR
;
A
#
# COMPACT_ATOMS: atom_id res chain seq x y z
N MET A 1 -6.26 -16.37 49.84
CA MET A 1 -5.00 -15.72 49.37
C MET A 1 -4.52 -16.21 48.00
N LYS A 2 -4.63 -17.49 47.63
CA LYS A 2 -4.16 -17.99 46.31
C LYS A 2 -4.95 -17.46 45.10
N LYS A 3 -6.27 -17.28 45.20
CA LYS A 3 -7.14 -16.82 44.08
C LYS A 3 -6.83 -15.39 43.60
N SER A 4 -6.45 -14.50 44.51
CA SER A 4 -6.09 -13.10 44.17
C SER A 4 -4.77 -13.01 43.40
N ALA A 5 -3.82 -13.91 43.66
CA ALA A 5 -2.56 -13.96 42.91
C ALA A 5 -2.76 -14.42 41.45
N TYR A 6 -3.66 -15.38 41.20
CA TYR A 6 -3.99 -15.82 39.84
C TYR A 6 -4.67 -14.72 39.01
N ILE A 7 -5.56 -13.93 39.62
CA ILE A 7 -6.23 -12.82 38.94
C ILE A 7 -5.23 -11.74 38.52
N VAL A 8 -4.28 -11.40 39.41
CA VAL A 8 -3.24 -10.40 39.11
C VAL A 8 -2.29 -10.89 38.01
N VAL A 9 -1.92 -12.18 38.01
CA VAL A 9 -1.05 -12.77 36.97
C VAL A 9 -1.75 -12.83 35.60
N VAL A 10 -3.04 -13.22 35.55
CA VAL A 10 -3.80 -13.25 34.30
C VAL A 10 -4.01 -11.85 33.73
N PHE A 11 -4.25 -10.85 34.59
CA PHE A 11 -4.40 -9.45 34.17
C PHE A 11 -3.07 -8.87 33.62
N PHE A 12 -1.93 -9.21 34.23
CA PHE A 12 -0.62 -8.77 33.74
C PHE A 12 -0.25 -9.38 32.37
N PHE A 13 -0.61 -10.63 32.11
CA PHE A 13 -0.40 -11.27 30.80
C PHE A 13 -1.30 -10.68 29.71
N ALA A 14 -2.55 -10.33 30.03
CA ALA A 14 -3.47 -9.71 29.08
C ALA A 14 -3.01 -8.30 28.65
N VAL A 15 -2.42 -7.52 29.57
CA VAL A 15 -1.89 -6.17 29.28
C VAL A 15 -0.62 -6.24 28.41
N PHE A 16 0.24 -7.23 28.60
CA PHE A 16 1.42 -7.42 27.75
C PHE A 16 1.08 -7.85 26.32
N ALA A 17 0.04 -8.67 26.14
CA ALA A 17 -0.42 -9.07 24.80
C ALA A 17 -1.00 -7.88 24.00
N LEU A 18 -1.63 -6.91 24.67
CA LEU A 18 -2.14 -5.69 24.04
C LEU A 18 -1.02 -4.73 23.59
N ALA A 19 0.11 -4.69 24.32
CA ALA A 19 1.24 -3.83 23.98
C ALA A 19 2.08 -4.35 22.80
N ALA A 20 2.11 -5.67 22.57
CA ALA A 20 2.84 -6.28 21.47
C ALA A 20 2.23 -6.01 20.08
N GLY A 21 0.99 -5.51 20.02
CA GLY A 21 0.28 -5.21 18.76
C GLY A 21 0.40 -3.77 18.27
N MET A 22 1.12 -2.88 18.97
CA MET A 22 1.09 -1.42 18.70
C MET A 22 2.45 -0.79 18.38
N GLN A 23 3.49 -1.58 18.08
CA GLN A 23 4.74 -1.02 17.58
C GLN A 23 4.96 -1.46 16.14
N GLN A 24 4.57 -0.59 15.21
CA GLN A 24 4.95 -0.66 13.80
C GLN A 24 6.48 -0.45 13.77
N HIS A 25 7.24 -1.53 13.92
CA HIS A 25 8.68 -1.49 13.73
C HIS A 25 8.95 -1.30 12.23
N ALA A 26 9.84 -0.37 11.91
CA ALA A 26 10.34 -0.23 10.55
C ALA A 26 10.85 -1.59 10.03
N PRO A 27 10.59 -1.95 8.76
CA PRO A 27 11.02 -3.22 8.20
C PRO A 27 12.53 -3.36 8.29
N MET A 28 13.02 -4.60 8.40
CA MET A 28 14.45 -4.87 8.27
C MET A 28 14.86 -4.83 6.80
N ALA A 29 16.11 -4.45 6.51
CA ALA A 29 16.64 -4.42 5.13
C ALA A 29 16.43 -5.76 4.38
N ALA A 30 16.55 -6.89 5.06
CA ALA A 30 16.32 -8.21 4.45
C ALA A 30 14.85 -8.43 4.02
N GLN A 31 13.89 -7.92 4.80
CA GLN A 31 12.47 -7.97 4.46
C GLN A 31 12.21 -7.09 3.23
N CYS A 32 12.69 -5.84 3.25
CA CYS A 32 12.58 -4.92 2.13
C CYS A 32 13.09 -5.50 0.81
N GLN A 33 14.23 -6.18 0.84
CA GLN A 33 14.80 -6.82 -0.35
C GLN A 33 13.95 -7.97 -0.87
N ALA A 34 13.34 -8.76 0.03
CA ALA A 34 12.45 -9.85 -0.33
C ALA A 34 11.13 -9.32 -0.91
N ASP A 35 10.52 -8.33 -0.27
CA ASP A 35 9.25 -7.76 -0.71
C ASP A 35 9.40 -7.00 -2.04
N ALA A 36 10.47 -6.21 -2.20
CA ALA A 36 10.80 -5.60 -3.48
C ALA A 36 11.13 -6.65 -4.57
N ALA A 37 11.64 -7.83 -4.21
CA ALA A 37 11.79 -8.92 -5.18
C ALA A 37 10.45 -9.50 -5.62
N LEU A 38 9.53 -9.69 -4.69
CA LEU A 38 8.19 -10.22 -4.97
C LEU A 38 7.33 -9.22 -5.76
N TRP A 39 7.47 -7.93 -5.48
CA TRP A 39 6.58 -6.89 -6.01
C TRP A 39 7.12 -6.18 -7.23
N TYR A 40 8.44 -6.06 -7.36
CA TYR A 40 9.11 -5.36 -8.46
C TYR A 40 10.02 -6.25 -9.31
N GLY A 41 10.44 -7.42 -8.81
CA GLY A 41 11.36 -8.30 -9.52
C GLY A 41 10.85 -8.84 -10.86
N ASP A 42 9.55 -8.69 -11.14
CA ASP A 42 8.91 -9.17 -12.37
C ASP A 42 8.43 -7.99 -13.24
N SER A 43 9.20 -7.66 -14.28
CA SER A 43 8.82 -6.64 -15.26
C SER A 43 7.63 -7.06 -16.12
N GLU A 44 7.43 -8.35 -16.36
CA GLU A 44 6.31 -8.86 -17.15
C GLU A 44 4.99 -8.59 -16.41
N ARG A 45 4.95 -8.86 -15.11
CA ARG A 45 3.80 -8.52 -14.25
C ARG A 45 3.42 -7.04 -14.29
N ARG A 46 4.41 -6.14 -14.33
CA ARG A 46 4.15 -4.69 -14.46
C ARG A 46 3.58 -4.34 -15.82
N ILE A 47 4.19 -4.87 -16.89
CA ILE A 47 3.73 -4.66 -18.27
C ILE A 47 2.30 -5.19 -18.44
N GLU A 48 1.99 -6.36 -17.88
CA GLU A 48 0.66 -6.95 -17.90
C GLU A 48 -0.36 -6.02 -17.24
N TYR A 49 -0.06 -5.50 -16.03
CA TYR A 49 -0.93 -4.53 -15.35
C TYR A 49 -1.16 -3.29 -16.21
N ILE A 50 -0.09 -2.68 -16.74
CA ILE A 50 -0.17 -1.44 -17.53
C ILE A 50 -1.07 -1.64 -18.76
N ASN A 51 -0.88 -2.75 -19.48
CA ASN A 51 -1.67 -3.06 -20.67
C ASN A 51 -3.13 -3.34 -20.33
N ALA A 52 -3.39 -4.11 -19.27
CA ALA A 52 -4.74 -4.40 -18.81
C ALA A 52 -5.47 -3.14 -18.33
N GLU A 53 -4.76 -2.24 -17.65
CA GLU A 53 -5.31 -0.98 -17.16
C GLU A 53 -5.60 0.00 -18.29
N ALA A 54 -4.72 0.09 -19.30
CA ALA A 54 -5.00 0.87 -20.50
C ALA A 54 -6.24 0.34 -21.25
N ALA A 55 -6.40 -0.98 -21.33
CA ALA A 55 -7.59 -1.60 -21.92
C ALA A 55 -8.85 -1.33 -21.08
N HIS A 56 -8.74 -1.31 -19.75
CA HIS A 56 -9.83 -0.94 -18.86
C HIS A 56 -10.29 0.50 -19.08
N MET A 57 -9.35 1.45 -19.08
CA MET A 57 -9.67 2.87 -19.28
C MET A 57 -10.26 3.15 -20.67
N LYS A 58 -9.76 2.46 -21.71
CA LYS A 58 -10.19 2.72 -23.09
C LYS A 58 -11.48 2.00 -23.48
N TYR A 59 -11.67 0.77 -23.01
CA TYR A 59 -12.74 -0.11 -23.50
C TYR A 59 -13.66 -0.63 -22.39
N GLY A 60 -13.42 -0.29 -21.12
CA GLY A 60 -14.18 -0.79 -19.98
C GLY A 60 -13.89 -2.25 -19.61
N THR A 61 -12.92 -2.90 -20.28
CA THR A 61 -12.55 -4.29 -19.99
C THR A 61 -12.03 -4.42 -18.55
N PRO A 62 -12.54 -5.34 -17.71
CA PRO A 62 -12.05 -5.46 -16.34
C PRO A 62 -10.57 -5.86 -16.28
N ASN A 63 -9.75 -5.11 -15.54
CA ASN A 63 -8.37 -5.47 -15.24
C ASN A 63 -8.35 -6.60 -14.20
N LYS A 64 -7.83 -7.78 -14.57
CA LYS A 64 -7.82 -8.99 -13.71
C LYS A 64 -6.42 -9.38 -13.21
N THR A 65 -5.44 -8.52 -13.43
CA THR A 65 -4.04 -8.77 -13.03
C THR A 65 -3.91 -8.84 -11.52
N GLU A 66 -2.90 -9.58 -11.03
CA GLU A 66 -2.65 -9.71 -9.58
C GLU A 66 -2.53 -8.37 -8.84
N PRO A 67 -1.80 -7.35 -9.35
CA PRO A 67 -1.76 -6.04 -8.68
C PRO A 67 -3.13 -5.37 -8.56
N ASN A 68 -4.05 -5.61 -9.52
CA ASN A 68 -5.38 -5.03 -9.46
C ASN A 68 -6.33 -5.74 -8.49
N LYS A 69 -6.01 -6.97 -8.06
CA LYS A 69 -6.82 -7.72 -7.07
C LYS A 69 -6.68 -7.19 -5.64
N LEU A 70 -5.60 -6.45 -5.37
CA LEU A 70 -5.36 -5.84 -4.06
C LEU A 70 -6.44 -4.83 -3.74
N SER A 71 -6.86 -4.73 -2.49
CA SER A 71 -7.67 -3.61 -1.98
C SER A 71 -6.90 -2.29 -2.04
N PHE A 72 -7.57 -1.17 -1.81
CA PHE A 72 -6.91 0.14 -1.74
C PHE A 72 -5.89 0.17 -0.58
N ASP A 73 -6.28 -0.34 0.59
CA ASP A 73 -5.43 -0.38 1.78
C ASP A 73 -4.19 -1.26 1.57
N GLU A 74 -4.31 -2.38 0.87
CA GLU A 74 -3.14 -3.22 0.54
C GLU A 74 -2.19 -2.54 -0.45
N VAL A 75 -2.69 -1.70 -1.36
CA VAL A 75 -1.84 -0.89 -2.24
C VAL A 75 -1.11 0.18 -1.42
N GLN A 76 -1.83 0.88 -0.53
CA GLN A 76 -1.25 1.88 0.36
C GLN A 76 -0.18 1.28 1.27
N ALA A 77 -0.44 0.13 1.89
CA ALA A 77 0.52 -0.55 2.76
C ALA A 77 1.84 -0.87 2.02
N ARG A 78 1.78 -1.26 0.74
CA ARG A 78 2.98 -1.51 -0.07
C ARG A 78 3.74 -0.22 -0.38
N ILE A 79 3.04 0.89 -0.59
CA ILE A 79 3.65 2.22 -0.80
C ILE A 79 4.40 2.64 0.48
N ASP A 80 3.74 2.51 1.63
CA ASP A 80 4.30 2.90 2.93
C ASP A 80 5.51 2.02 3.29
N GLU A 81 5.42 0.71 3.08
CA GLU A 81 6.56 -0.19 3.30
C GLU A 81 7.76 0.18 2.41
N MET A 82 7.54 0.44 1.11
CA MET A 82 8.64 0.82 0.22
C MET A 82 9.25 2.17 0.59
N LYS A 83 8.47 3.10 1.17
CA LYS A 83 8.98 4.36 1.71
C LYS A 83 9.89 4.09 2.91
N ASP A 84 9.47 3.27 3.86
CA ASP A 84 10.31 2.91 5.02
C ASP A 84 11.57 2.14 4.58
N CYS A 85 11.45 1.30 3.54
CA CYS A 85 12.57 0.57 2.96
C CYS A 85 13.67 1.46 2.38
N MET A 86 13.32 2.64 1.85
CA MET A 86 14.31 3.61 1.38
C MET A 86 15.19 4.16 2.51
N ASP A 87 14.65 4.24 3.73
CA ASP A 87 15.39 4.71 4.91
C ASP A 87 16.29 3.62 5.50
N VAL A 88 15.85 2.36 5.53
CA VAL A 88 16.59 1.25 6.16
C VAL A 88 17.59 0.55 5.23
N ASP A 89 17.40 0.63 3.91
CA ASP A 89 18.32 0.06 2.91
C ASP A 89 18.56 1.04 1.73
N PRO A 90 19.27 2.17 1.98
CA PRO A 90 19.51 3.20 0.97
C PRO A 90 20.33 2.70 -0.22
N LYS A 91 21.01 1.55 -0.12
CA LYS A 91 21.75 0.94 -1.24
C LYS A 91 20.83 0.46 -2.36
N SER A 92 19.57 0.16 -2.05
CA SER A 92 18.57 -0.32 -2.99
C SER A 92 17.50 0.75 -3.31
N LEU A 93 17.80 2.04 -3.03
CA LEU A 93 16.85 3.14 -3.11
C LEU A 93 16.08 3.21 -4.44
N LEU A 94 16.77 3.02 -5.57
CA LEU A 94 16.13 3.05 -6.89
C LEU A 94 15.06 1.95 -7.01
N ARG A 95 15.37 0.75 -6.53
CA ARG A 95 14.44 -0.38 -6.58
C ARG A 95 13.18 -0.10 -5.77
N TYR A 96 13.32 0.43 -4.55
CA TYR A 96 12.18 0.75 -3.69
C TYR A 96 11.37 1.91 -4.27
N SER A 97 12.02 2.95 -4.80
CA SER A 97 11.31 4.08 -5.39
C SER A 97 10.54 3.67 -6.66
N GLU A 98 11.10 2.79 -7.50
CA GLU A 98 10.39 2.26 -8.67
C GLU A 98 9.20 1.36 -8.27
N THR A 99 9.38 0.54 -7.22
CA THR A 99 8.29 -0.28 -6.65
C THR A 99 7.16 0.59 -6.12
N LEU A 100 7.52 1.60 -5.31
CA LEU A 100 6.60 2.60 -4.77
C LEU A 100 5.83 3.30 -5.89
N ASN A 101 6.53 3.80 -6.90
CA ASN A 101 5.92 4.53 -8.02
C ASN A 101 4.93 3.66 -8.82
N PHE A 102 5.21 2.36 -8.94
CA PHE A 102 4.28 1.42 -9.56
C PHE A 102 2.97 1.32 -8.77
N TYR A 103 3.01 1.05 -7.46
CA TYR A 103 1.80 0.96 -6.63
C TYR A 103 1.07 2.30 -6.49
N ALA A 104 1.80 3.41 -6.37
CA ALA A 104 1.21 4.75 -6.37
C ALA A 104 0.49 5.04 -7.70
N GLY A 105 0.95 4.45 -8.82
CA GLY A 105 0.22 4.49 -10.08
C GLY A 105 -1.12 3.77 -10.02
N ILE A 106 -1.18 2.60 -9.37
CA ILE A 106 -2.42 1.85 -9.14
C ILE A 106 -3.40 2.67 -8.30
N GLU A 107 -2.91 3.25 -7.21
CA GLU A 107 -3.69 4.10 -6.32
C GLU A 107 -4.32 5.28 -7.09
N ARG A 108 -3.51 6.03 -7.85
CA ARG A 108 -3.98 7.16 -8.66
C ARG A 108 -5.03 6.74 -9.69
N ASN A 109 -4.85 5.61 -10.37
CA ASN A 109 -5.82 5.12 -11.35
C ASN A 109 -7.17 4.79 -10.71
N ARG A 110 -7.15 4.24 -9.49
CA ARG A 110 -8.37 3.95 -8.71
C ARG A 110 -9.10 5.22 -8.28
N VAL A 111 -8.36 6.20 -7.77
CA VAL A 111 -8.91 7.52 -7.40
C VAL A 111 -9.50 8.20 -8.63
N PHE A 112 -8.76 8.26 -9.73
CA PHE A 112 -9.23 8.83 -11.00
C PHE A 112 -10.50 8.15 -11.50
N SER A 113 -10.53 6.81 -11.47
CA SER A 113 -11.69 6.02 -11.89
C SER A 113 -12.90 6.25 -10.98
N PHE A 114 -12.69 6.35 -9.66
CA PHE A 114 -13.74 6.70 -8.71
C PHE A 114 -14.30 8.10 -9.02
N MET A 115 -13.43 9.10 -9.12
CA MET A 115 -13.84 10.48 -9.43
C MET A 115 -14.60 10.58 -10.75
N THR A 116 -14.16 9.84 -11.76
CA THR A 116 -14.81 9.81 -13.07
C THR A 116 -16.22 9.20 -13.00
N ARG A 117 -16.38 8.05 -12.32
CA ARG A 117 -17.70 7.39 -12.21
C ARG A 117 -18.70 8.14 -11.31
N HIS A 118 -18.21 9.07 -10.49
CA HIS A 118 -19.03 9.86 -9.58
C HIS A 118 -19.11 11.34 -9.98
N ASP A 119 -18.70 11.69 -11.21
CA ASP A 119 -18.70 13.07 -11.74
C ASP A 119 -17.94 14.10 -10.88
N LEU A 120 -17.01 13.63 -10.04
CA LEU A 120 -16.19 14.48 -9.15
C LEU A 120 -14.99 15.11 -9.87
N TRP A 121 -14.62 14.61 -11.05
CA TRP A 121 -13.48 15.14 -11.81
C TRP A 121 -13.67 16.60 -12.23
N SER A 122 -14.87 16.97 -12.69
CA SER A 122 -15.20 18.35 -13.04
C SER A 122 -15.22 19.26 -11.82
N GLN A 123 -15.72 18.77 -10.68
CA GLN A 123 -15.69 19.52 -9.42
C GLN A 123 -14.26 19.79 -8.97
N PHE A 124 -13.42 18.76 -8.94
CA PHE A 124 -12.00 18.88 -8.57
C PHE A 124 -11.28 19.95 -9.41
N HIS A 125 -11.43 19.92 -10.74
CA HIS A 125 -10.85 20.95 -11.61
C HIS A 125 -11.36 22.36 -11.33
N SER A 126 -12.66 22.51 -11.07
CA SER A 126 -13.25 23.81 -10.76
C SER A 126 -12.71 24.38 -9.44
N GLU A 127 -12.59 23.54 -8.41
CA GLU A 127 -12.06 23.93 -7.10
C GLU A 127 -10.56 24.24 -7.14
N ASP A 128 -9.77 23.43 -7.85
CA ASP A 128 -8.34 23.67 -8.05
C ASP A 128 -8.09 24.99 -8.81
N ALA A 129 -8.86 25.26 -9.88
CA ALA A 129 -8.78 26.54 -10.62
C ALA A 129 -9.13 27.76 -9.75
N GLN A 130 -9.92 27.57 -8.70
CA GLN A 130 -10.24 28.60 -7.70
C GLN A 130 -9.19 28.67 -6.57
N GLY A 131 -8.18 27.80 -6.57
CA GLY A 131 -7.13 27.72 -5.55
C GLY A 131 -7.55 27.00 -4.27
N LYS A 132 -8.63 26.22 -4.28
CA LYS A 132 -9.15 25.45 -3.11
C LYS A 132 -8.51 24.07 -2.94
N ARG A 133 -7.22 23.98 -3.29
CA ARG A 133 -6.41 22.76 -3.14
C ARG A 133 -5.92 22.56 -1.71
#